data_AF-A0A8T5NC57-F1
#
_entry.id   AF-A0A8T5NC57-F1
#
_cell.length_a   1.000
_cell.length_b   1.000
_cell.length_c   1.000
_cell.angle_alpha   90.00
_cell.angle_beta   90.00
_cell.angle_gamma   90.00
#
_symmetry.space_group_name_H-M   'P 1'
#
loop_
_entity.id
_entity.type
_entity.pdbx_description
1 polymer ?
#
loop_
_entity_poly.entity_id
_entity_poly.type
_entity_poly.pdbx_seq_one_letter_code
_entity_poly.pdbx_strand_id
1 'polypeptide(L)'
;MKKSITIFVGFIHDFASGCWAATVLAIYWINNLQSRNPQLAEALSPLEIEFFYLGLACVAIVLLTGMGRTFTYIENVYGEDAEKLRKKMLIVKHILLFGIFGTGTYWQYTMVFN
;
A
#
# COMPACT_ATOMS: atom_id res chain seq x y z
N MET A 1 26.63 8.54 -0.59
CA MET A 1 25.44 8.61 -1.48
C MET A 1 24.53 7.39 -1.42
N LYS A 2 25.02 6.14 -1.55
CA LYS A 2 24.16 4.93 -1.58
C LYS A 2 23.24 4.75 -0.36
N LYS A 3 23.72 5.09 0.85
CA LYS A 3 22.95 4.95 2.10
C LYS A 3 21.79 5.95 2.21
N SER A 4 22.01 7.22 1.85
CA SER A 4 20.96 8.26 1.88
C SER A 4 19.83 7.96 0.90
N ILE A 5 20.15 7.46 -0.29
CA ILE A 5 19.15 7.02 -1.29
C ILE A 5 18.33 5.84 -0.74
N THR A 6 18.99 4.88 -0.09
CA THR A 6 18.30 3.72 0.51
C THR A 6 17.34 4.15 1.63
N ILE A 7 17.75 5.10 2.48
CA ILE A 7 16.88 5.68 3.51
C ILE A 7 15.70 6.41 2.88
N PHE A 8 15.95 7.24 1.86
CA PHE A 8 14.92 8.01 1.19
C PHE A 8 13.89 7.12 0.48
N VAL A 9 14.33 6.11 -0.28
CA VAL A 9 13.44 5.10 -0.89
C VAL A 9 12.61 4.40 0.18
N GLY A 10 13.22 4.12 1.34
CA GLY A 10 12.50 3.57 2.48
C GLY A 10 11.41 4.48 3.04
N PHE A 11 11.74 5.76 3.20
CA PHE A 11 10.77 6.77 3.63
C PHE A 11 9.60 6.88 2.64
N ILE A 12 9.88 6.94 1.33
CA ILE A 12 8.83 7.00 0.31
C ILE A 12 7.95 5.75 0.32
N HIS A 13 8.56 4.57 0.48
CA HIS A 13 7.81 3.31 0.61
C HIS A 13 6.84 3.35 1.80
N ASP A 14 7.35 3.70 2.97
CA ASP A 14 6.57 3.68 4.21
C ASP A 14 5.49 4.79 4.16
N PHE A 15 5.83 5.98 3.66
CA PHE A 15 4.90 7.08 3.44
C PHE A 15 3.77 6.70 2.47
N ALA A 16 4.10 6.11 1.31
CA ALA A 16 3.10 5.67 0.33
C ALA A 16 2.18 4.60 0.92
N SER A 17 2.68 3.68 1.75
CA SER A 17 1.84 2.70 2.44
C SER A 17 0.85 3.36 3.41
N GLY A 18 1.27 4.40 4.13
CA GLY A 18 0.41 5.20 5.01
C GLY A 18 -0.63 6.00 4.23
N CYS A 19 -0.23 6.63 3.12
CA CYS A 19 -1.14 7.33 2.22
C CYS A 19 -2.20 6.39 1.65
N TRP A 20 -1.83 5.18 1.20
CA TRP A 20 -2.78 4.17 0.77
C TRP A 20 -3.80 3.86 1.87
N ALA A 21 -3.36 3.57 3.09
CA ALA A 21 -4.27 3.31 4.21
C ALA A 21 -5.21 4.50 4.51
N ALA A 22 -4.72 5.73 4.39
CA ALA A 22 -5.54 6.92 4.51
C ALA A 22 -6.61 7.01 3.41
N THR A 23 -6.29 6.64 2.16
CA THR A 23 -7.30 6.58 1.09
C THR A 23 -8.37 5.52 1.34
N VAL A 24 -8.02 4.38 1.96
CA VAL A 24 -9.00 3.34 2.34
C VAL A 24 -10.01 3.92 3.34
N LEU A 25 -9.51 4.59 4.39
CA LEU A 25 -10.36 5.21 5.40
C LEU A 25 -11.20 6.37 4.85
N ALA A 26 -10.62 7.18 3.97
CA ALA A 26 -11.32 8.28 3.33
C ALA A 26 -12.51 7.79 2.50
N ILE A 27 -12.29 6.79 1.63
CA ILE A 27 -13.37 6.19 0.82
C ILE A 27 -14.43 5.57 1.71
N TYR A 28 -14.04 4.79 2.73
CA TYR A 28 -14.99 4.21 3.68
C TYR A 28 -15.89 5.27 4.34
N TRP A 29 -15.31 6.39 4.79
CA TRP A 29 -16.08 7.45 5.42
C TRP A 29 -16.99 8.19 4.46
N ILE A 30 -16.52 8.49 3.24
CA ILE A 30 -17.34 9.15 2.23
C ILE A 30 -18.52 8.25 1.84
N ASN A 31 -18.27 6.96 1.59
CA ASN A 31 -19.30 6.00 1.22
C ASN A 31 -20.36 5.86 2.32
N ASN A 32 -19.93 5.78 3.58
CA ASN A 32 -20.82 5.77 4.72
C ASN A 32 -21.61 7.11 4.88
N LEU A 33 -21.06 8.24 4.46
CA LEU A 33 -21.77 9.53 4.48
C LEU A 33 -22.84 9.59 3.39
N GLN A 34 -22.52 9.13 2.17
CA GLN A 34 -23.44 9.07 1.03
C GLN A 34 -24.63 8.13 1.31
N SER A 35 -24.37 6.94 1.87
CA SER A 35 -25.43 5.98 2.21
C SER A 35 -26.43 6.52 3.24
N ARG A 36 -26.00 7.44 4.12
CA ARG A 36 -26.86 8.12 5.09
C ARG A 36 -27.52 9.38 4.54
N ASN A 37 -26.93 9.99 3.51
CA ASN A 37 -27.38 11.27 2.94
C ASN A 37 -27.34 11.19 1.41
N PRO A 38 -28.34 10.57 0.75
CA PRO A 38 -28.32 10.37 -0.70
C PRO A 38 -28.20 11.67 -1.52
N GLN A 39 -28.64 12.79 -0.95
CA GLN A 39 -28.52 14.13 -1.55
C GLN A 39 -27.06 14.58 -1.75
N LEU A 40 -26.11 14.01 -0.98
CA LEU A 40 -24.68 14.31 -1.11
C LEU A 40 -23.95 13.35 -2.06
N ALA A 41 -24.61 12.30 -2.55
CA ALA A 41 -23.97 11.27 -3.37
C ALA A 41 -23.34 11.87 -4.62
N GLU A 42 -24.11 12.63 -5.41
CA GLU A 42 -23.65 13.23 -6.66
C GLU A 42 -22.43 14.14 -6.48
N ALA A 43 -22.38 14.91 -5.38
CA ALA A 43 -21.27 15.81 -5.07
C ALA A 43 -20.01 15.08 -4.57
N LEU A 44 -20.17 13.90 -3.96
CA LEU A 44 -19.07 13.18 -3.29
C LEU A 44 -18.52 12.00 -4.11
N SER A 45 -19.28 11.42 -5.03
CA SER A 45 -18.81 10.28 -5.84
C SER A 45 -17.53 10.59 -6.64
N PRO A 46 -17.34 11.78 -7.25
CA PRO A 46 -16.07 12.09 -7.92
C PRO A 46 -14.87 12.04 -6.98
N LEU A 47 -15.04 12.46 -5.72
CA LEU A 47 -13.98 12.49 -4.72
C LEU A 47 -13.55 11.07 -4.33
N GLU A 48 -14.48 10.12 -4.23
CA GLU A 48 -14.15 8.71 -3.96
C GLU A 48 -13.34 8.08 -5.10
N ILE A 49 -13.69 8.40 -6.34
CA ILE A 49 -12.96 7.96 -7.53
C ILE A 49 -11.54 8.52 -7.52
N GLU A 50 -11.35 9.80 -7.19
CA GLU A 50 -10.03 10.40 -7.06
C GLU A 50 -9.20 9.76 -5.95
N PHE A 51 -9.79 9.52 -4.77
CA PHE A 51 -9.10 8.80 -3.69
C PHE A 51 -8.74 7.37 -4.07
N PHE A 52 -9.57 6.69 -4.85
CA PHE A 52 -9.30 5.34 -5.34
C PHE A 52 -8.07 5.32 -6.24
N TYR A 53 -8.01 6.21 -7.23
CA TYR A 53 -6.85 6.29 -8.13
C TYR A 53 -5.59 6.76 -7.40
N LEU A 54 -5.71 7.66 -6.42
CA LEU A 54 -4.59 8.03 -5.55
C LEU A 54 -4.11 6.83 -4.73
N GLY A 55 -5.02 6.01 -4.22
CA GLY A 55 -4.72 4.75 -3.54
C GLY A 55 -3.95 3.78 -4.43
N LEU A 56 -4.41 3.58 -5.68
CA LEU A 56 -3.71 2.76 -6.67
C LEU A 56 -2.30 3.28 -6.99
N ALA A 57 -2.14 4.60 -7.13
CA ALA A 57 -0.83 5.21 -7.31
C ALA A 57 0.10 4.93 -6.12
N CYS A 58 -0.43 4.99 -4.89
CA CYS A 58 0.32 4.65 -3.69
C CYS A 58 0.75 3.18 -3.69
N VAL A 59 -0.13 2.24 -4.06
CA VAL A 59 0.23 0.81 -4.20
C VAL A 59 1.35 0.63 -5.22
N ALA A 60 1.26 1.28 -6.37
CA ALA A 60 2.30 1.22 -7.39
C ALA A 60 3.66 1.73 -6.86
N ILE A 61 3.67 2.84 -6.11
CA ILE A 61 4.89 3.36 -5.47
C ILE A 61 5.45 2.36 -4.45
N VAL A 62 4.62 1.76 -3.61
CA VAL A 62 5.02 0.75 -2.63
C VAL A 62 5.70 -0.44 -3.31
N LEU A 63 5.13 -0.93 -4.42
CA LEU A 63 5.70 -2.06 -5.17
C LEU A 63 7.05 -1.69 -5.82
N LEU A 64 7.12 -0.55 -6.51
CA LEU A 64 8.35 -0.08 -7.17
C LEU A 64 9.49 0.13 -6.17
N THR A 65 9.20 0.79 -5.04
CA THR A 65 10.19 1.04 -3.99
C THR A 65 10.55 -0.23 -3.19
N GLY A 66 9.59 -1.17 -3.05
CA GLY A 66 9.81 -2.47 -2.42
C GLY A 66 10.72 -3.39 -3.23
N MET A 67 10.58 -3.41 -4.55
CA MET A 67 11.46 -4.16 -5.45
C MET A 67 12.93 -3.73 -5.31
N GLY A 68 13.19 -2.42 -5.22
CA GLY A 68 14.55 -1.89 -5.03
C GLY A 68 15.25 -2.38 -3.77
N ARG A 69 14.50 -2.71 -2.70
CA ARG A 69 15.04 -3.28 -1.46
C ARG A 69 15.43 -4.76 -1.59
N THR A 70 14.91 -5.49 -2.56
CA THR A 70 15.21 -6.92 -2.73
C THR A 70 16.63 -7.14 -3.27
N PHE A 71 17.15 -6.18 -4.05
CA PHE A 71 18.47 -6.26 -4.68
C PHE A 71 19.63 -5.73 -3.82
N THR A 72 19.36 -5.09 -2.68
CA THR A 72 20.40 -4.46 -1.84
C THR A 72 20.88 -5.32 -0.67
N TYR A 73 20.29 -6.49 -0.45
CA TYR A 73 20.65 -7.42 0.63
C TYR A 73 21.47 -8.61 0.15
N ILE A 74 22.63 -8.34 -0.48
CA ILE A 74 23.50 -9.37 -1.06
C ILE A 74 24.57 -9.88 -0.06
N GLU A 75 24.79 -9.20 1.07
CA GLU A 75 25.86 -9.58 2.00
C GLU A 75 25.38 -10.53 3.11
N ASN A 76 26.05 -11.69 3.18
CA ASN A 76 25.71 -12.82 4.02
C ASN A 76 26.24 -12.66 5.46
N VAL A 77 25.74 -11.65 6.18
CA VAL A 77 26.32 -11.19 7.46
C VAL A 77 25.99 -12.12 8.64
N TYR A 78 24.97 -12.98 8.55
CA TYR A 78 24.39 -13.69 9.70
C TYR A 78 24.50 -15.23 9.68
N GLY A 79 25.15 -15.83 8.67
CA GLY A 79 25.28 -17.29 8.51
C GLY A 79 24.10 -17.96 7.77
N GLU A 80 24.34 -19.14 7.19
CA GLU A 80 23.41 -19.79 6.23
C GLU A 80 22.02 -20.11 6.82
N ASP A 81 21.94 -20.54 8.07
CA ASP A 81 20.66 -20.91 8.70
C ASP A 81 19.79 -19.69 9.02
N ALA A 82 20.42 -18.59 9.44
CA ALA A 82 19.74 -17.31 9.65
C ALA A 82 19.24 -16.73 8.32
N GLU A 83 19.99 -16.93 7.23
CA GLU A 83 19.59 -16.48 5.89
C GLU A 83 18.37 -17.27 5.36
N LYS A 84 18.32 -18.60 5.56
CA LYS A 84 17.15 -19.43 5.21
C LYS A 84 15.90 -19.00 5.96
N LEU A 85 16.01 -18.79 7.28
CA LEU A 85 14.89 -18.31 8.10
C LEU A 85 14.41 -16.93 7.64
N ARG A 86 15.35 -16.01 7.40
CA ARG A 86 15.06 -14.66 6.92
C ARG A 86 14.33 -14.67 5.57
N LYS A 87 14.77 -15.50 4.60
CA LYS A 87 14.09 -15.64 3.30
C LYS A 87 12.66 -16.13 3.46
N LYS A 88 12.43 -17.14 4.31
CA LYS A 88 11.09 -17.65 4.61
C LYS A 88 10.20 -16.55 5.23
N MET A 89 10.72 -15.81 6.20
CA MET A 89 10.00 -14.69 6.82
C MET A 89 9.70 -13.56 5.83
N LEU A 90 10.63 -13.26 4.91
CA LEU A 90 10.40 -12.28 3.85
C LEU A 90 9.27 -12.72 2.91
N ILE A 91 9.22 -13.99 2.51
CA ILE A 91 8.14 -14.51 1.67
C ILE A 91 6.79 -14.37 2.39
N VAL A 92 6.71 -14.81 3.64
CA VAL A 92 5.48 -14.71 4.46
C VAL A 92 5.03 -13.25 4.58
N LYS A 93 5.96 -12.32 4.85
CA LYS A 93 5.67 -10.89 4.89
C LYS A 93 5.06 -10.40 3.58
N HIS A 94 5.64 -10.75 2.43
CA HIS A 94 5.13 -10.30 1.14
C HIS A 94 3.75 -10.88 0.84
N ILE A 95 3.51 -12.16 1.12
CA ILE A 95 2.19 -12.78 0.95
C ILE A 95 1.15 -12.04 1.78
N LEU A 96 1.46 -11.77 3.05
CA LEU A 96 0.56 -11.05 3.95
C LEU A 96 0.29 -9.62 3.47
N LEU A 97 1.33 -8.90 3.04
CA LEU A 97 1.19 -7.54 2.52
C LEU A 97 0.40 -7.52 1.20
N PHE A 98 0.68 -8.41 0.25
CA PHE A 98 -0.10 -8.54 -0.98
C PHE A 98 -1.56 -8.86 -0.68
N GLY A 99 -1.82 -9.71 0.32
CA GLY A 99 -3.16 -9.97 0.83
C GLY A 99 -3.83 -8.69 1.28
N ILE A 100 -3.23 -7.94 2.22
CA ILE A 100 -3.79 -6.70 2.78
C ILE A 100 -4.03 -5.64 1.69
N PHE A 101 -3.02 -5.36 0.87
CA PHE A 101 -3.13 -4.36 -0.20
C PHE A 101 -4.17 -4.78 -1.23
N GLY A 102 -4.17 -6.05 -1.63
CA GLY A 102 -5.13 -6.59 -2.60
C GLY A 102 -6.56 -6.54 -2.09
N THR A 103 -6.83 -7.07 -0.89
CA THR A 103 -8.18 -7.07 -0.31
C THR A 103 -8.65 -5.66 0.03
N GLY A 104 -7.77 -4.80 0.54
CA GLY A 104 -8.11 -3.41 0.85
C GLY A 104 -8.43 -2.61 -0.41
N THR A 105 -7.64 -2.77 -1.47
CA THR A 105 -7.90 -2.11 -2.76
C THR A 105 -9.18 -2.63 -3.42
N TYR A 106 -9.42 -3.96 -3.34
CA TYR A 106 -10.67 -4.55 -3.81
C TYR A 106 -11.87 -4.02 -3.02
N TRP A 107 -11.75 -3.90 -1.70
CA TRP A 107 -12.80 -3.34 -0.87
C TRP A 107 -13.11 -1.87 -1.23
N GLN A 108 -12.07 -1.05 -1.45
CA GLN A 108 -12.24 0.31 -1.99
C GLN A 108 -13.00 0.29 -3.33
N TYR A 109 -12.61 -0.58 -4.26
CA TYR A 109 -13.28 -0.73 -5.55
C TYR A 109 -14.78 -1.04 -5.37
N THR A 110 -15.14 -1.93 -4.46
CA THR A 110 -16.54 -2.27 -4.18
C THR A 110 -17.36 -1.13 -3.58
N MET A 111 -16.72 -0.14 -2.95
CA MET A 111 -17.43 1.03 -2.41
C MET A 111 -17.58 2.14 -3.46
N VAL A 112 -16.63 2.24 -4.39
CA VAL A 112 -16.57 3.33 -5.38
C VAL A 112 -17.41 3.02 -6.62
N PHE A 113 -17.49 1.74 -7.03
CA PHE A 113 -18.03 1.35 -8.34
C PHE A 113 -19.21 0.36 -8.32
N ASN A 114 -19.65 -0.11 -7.14
CA ASN A 114 -20.86 -0.93 -7.00
C ASN A 114 -21.98 -0.13 -6.32
#